data_AF-A0A927I122-F1
#
_entry.id   AF-A0A927I122-F1
#
_cell.length_a   1.000
_cell.length_b   1.000
_cell.length_c   1.000
_cell.angle_alpha   90.00
_cell.angle_beta   90.00
_cell.angle_gamma   90.00
#
_symmetry.space_group_name_H-M   'P 1'
#
loop_
_entity.id
_entity.type
_entity.pdbx_description
1 polymer ?
#
loop_
_entity_poly.entity_id
_entity_poly.type
_entity_poly.pdbx_seq_one_letter_code
_entity_poly.pdbx_strand_id
1 'polypeptide(L)'
;MTREILLDFVLEPGTGKALEVRKGQILRLEQIDGGQCLDFNCFNLHDYKEYFHAGRTRTLHGLHPTKGDFLWSAPPRERAMMFIAADTAGANDVLFPRCSANLYESVYGYCTHTNCQDIQAESQREYGLTPDDVHDSFNLFMETGVDDAGRPYITRQTSKPGDHVDFLALMDVLAVPNICGADVMRTSNFSLKPARISILQATEADLDAVPVLPVWRTQRTVADFRQQRIKADRELRRDSTYVAEFVNAPIRTTTVEVPLDEDEQALLDQLKRSDLYDDDGAALRDILFSWWEEEQLAR
;
A
#
# COMPACT_ATOMS: atom_id res chain seq x y z
N MET A 1 -26.06 -12.57 -1.56
CA MET A 1 -25.26 -13.80 -1.34
C MET A 1 -23.97 -13.38 -0.67
N THR A 2 -23.39 -14.23 0.17
CA THR A 2 -22.08 -13.96 0.81
C THR A 2 -20.97 -14.28 -0.19
N ARG A 3 -19.88 -13.49 -0.20
CA ARG A 3 -18.70 -13.74 -1.03
C ARG A 3 -17.99 -15.02 -0.56
N GLU A 4 -17.54 -15.85 -1.51
CA GLU A 4 -16.73 -17.04 -1.23
C GLU A 4 -15.26 -16.64 -1.06
N ILE A 5 -14.58 -17.14 -0.03
CA ILE A 5 -13.15 -16.88 0.19
C ILE A 5 -12.34 -17.95 -0.55
N LEU A 6 -11.45 -17.51 -1.44
CA LEU A 6 -10.60 -18.36 -2.28
C LEU A 6 -9.16 -18.45 -1.73
N LEU A 7 -8.71 -17.40 -1.05
CA LEU A 7 -7.42 -17.32 -0.37
C LEU A 7 -7.58 -16.43 0.87
N ASP A 8 -6.95 -16.80 1.98
CA ASP A 8 -6.87 -15.99 3.20
C ASP A 8 -5.55 -16.25 3.91
N PHE A 9 -4.79 -15.19 4.20
CA PHE A 9 -3.55 -15.29 4.97
C PHE A 9 -3.20 -13.96 5.65
N VAL A 10 -2.26 -14.02 6.58
CA VAL A 10 -1.70 -12.85 7.25
C VAL A 10 -0.38 -12.47 6.57
N LEU A 11 -0.26 -11.20 6.18
CA LEU A 11 0.96 -10.63 5.64
C LEU A 11 1.73 -9.91 6.77
N GLU A 12 2.96 -10.33 7.00
CA GLU A 12 3.76 -9.92 8.16
C GLU A 12 4.56 -8.63 7.89
N PRO A 13 4.90 -7.86 8.94
CA PRO A 13 5.80 -6.72 8.85
C PRO A 13 7.10 -7.00 8.08
N GLY A 14 7.49 -6.05 7.22
CA GLY A 14 8.70 -6.17 6.39
C GLY A 14 8.55 -7.11 5.20
N THR A 15 7.35 -7.60 4.91
CA THR A 15 7.08 -8.53 3.80
C THR A 15 6.01 -8.02 2.84
N GLY A 16 5.96 -8.62 1.66
CA GLY A 16 4.93 -8.41 0.65
C GLY A 16 4.67 -9.69 -0.14
N LYS A 17 3.66 -9.66 -1.01
CA LYS A 17 3.32 -10.84 -1.83
C LYS A 17 2.69 -10.45 -3.15
N ALA A 18 3.21 -11.01 -4.24
CA ALA A 18 2.52 -10.97 -5.53
C ALA A 18 1.42 -12.04 -5.59
N LEU A 19 0.23 -11.62 -6.03
CA LEU A 19 -1.00 -12.41 -6.03
C LEU A 19 -1.70 -12.29 -7.37
N GLU A 20 -2.04 -13.41 -7.97
CA GLU A 20 -2.91 -13.44 -9.15
C GLU A 20 -4.35 -13.20 -8.71
N VAL A 21 -4.94 -12.10 -9.16
CA VAL A 21 -6.35 -11.77 -8.94
C VAL A 21 -7.03 -11.75 -10.30
N ARG A 22 -7.87 -12.74 -10.55
CA ARG A 22 -8.57 -12.92 -11.83
C ARG A 22 -9.71 -11.94 -11.97
N LYS A 23 -10.06 -11.59 -13.20
CA LYS A 23 -11.22 -10.73 -13.48
C LYS A 23 -12.48 -11.27 -12.76
N GLY A 24 -13.17 -10.39 -12.05
CA GLY A 24 -14.35 -10.75 -11.26
C GLY A 24 -14.04 -11.37 -9.90
N GLN A 25 -12.78 -11.32 -9.45
CA GLN A 25 -12.40 -11.57 -8.06
C GLN A 25 -12.21 -10.24 -7.31
N ILE A 26 -12.25 -10.32 -5.99
CA ILE A 26 -12.02 -9.18 -5.08
C ILE A 26 -10.77 -9.48 -4.25
N LEU A 27 -9.84 -8.54 -4.23
CA LEU A 27 -8.74 -8.50 -3.26
C LEU A 27 -9.16 -7.63 -2.08
N ARG A 28 -9.21 -8.22 -0.89
CA ARG A 28 -9.42 -7.53 0.38
C ARG A 28 -8.10 -7.33 1.10
N LEU A 29 -7.86 -6.10 1.55
CA LEU A 29 -6.74 -5.76 2.44
C LEU A 29 -7.34 -5.21 3.74
N GLU A 30 -7.14 -5.91 4.84
CA GLU A 30 -7.83 -5.66 6.12
C GLU A 30 -6.83 -5.44 7.26
N GLN A 31 -7.08 -4.41 8.05
CA GLN A 31 -6.37 -4.10 9.29
C GLN A 31 -6.65 -5.18 10.34
N ILE A 32 -5.59 -5.79 10.88
CA ILE A 32 -5.74 -6.68 12.04
C ILE A 32 -5.83 -5.85 13.32
N ASP A 33 -4.81 -5.01 13.55
CA ASP A 33 -4.72 -4.15 14.75
C ASP A 33 -5.13 -2.70 14.50
N GLY A 34 -5.17 -2.27 13.23
CA GLY A 34 -5.35 -0.86 12.85
C GLY A 34 -4.06 -0.06 12.84
N GLY A 35 -4.06 1.07 12.15
CA GLY A 35 -2.91 1.97 12.13
C GLY A 35 -1.69 1.42 11.37
N GLN A 36 -1.88 0.56 10.35
CA GLN A 36 -0.81 0.08 9.45
C GLN A 36 -1.04 0.56 8.02
N CYS A 37 -0.03 1.17 7.39
CA CYS A 37 -0.08 1.53 5.97
C CYS A 37 0.32 0.33 5.08
N LEU A 38 -0.32 0.17 3.93
CA LEU A 38 0.11 -0.79 2.92
C LEU A 38 0.45 -0.08 1.61
N ASP A 39 1.54 -0.49 0.98
CA ASP A 39 1.87 -0.06 -0.37
C ASP A 39 1.34 -1.10 -1.37
N PHE A 40 0.89 -0.64 -2.52
CA PHE A 40 0.28 -1.51 -3.52
C PHE A 40 0.74 -1.20 -4.95
N ASN A 41 1.24 -2.23 -5.64
CA ASN A 41 1.52 -2.23 -7.08
C ASN A 41 0.59 -3.21 -7.80
N CYS A 42 0.34 -2.98 -9.09
CA CYS A 42 -0.61 -3.78 -9.87
C CYS A 42 -0.25 -3.79 -11.35
N PHE A 43 -0.12 -4.98 -11.90
CA PHE A 43 0.22 -5.22 -13.30
C PHE A 43 -0.91 -5.98 -13.99
N ASN A 44 -1.11 -5.77 -15.28
CA ASN A 44 -1.87 -6.72 -16.07
C ASN A 44 -1.08 -8.03 -16.12
N LEU A 45 -1.74 -9.14 -15.79
CA LEU A 45 -1.09 -10.44 -15.71
C LEU A 45 -0.56 -10.93 -17.06
N HIS A 46 -1.16 -10.48 -18.15
CA HIS A 46 -0.86 -10.93 -19.51
C HIS A 46 0.10 -10.01 -20.27
N ASP A 47 0.41 -8.84 -19.69
CA ASP A 47 1.23 -7.79 -20.31
C ASP A 47 1.69 -6.82 -19.21
N TYR A 48 2.82 -7.12 -18.57
CA TYR A 48 3.27 -6.35 -17.41
C TYR A 48 3.70 -4.91 -17.74
N LYS A 49 3.79 -4.55 -19.03
CA LYS A 49 3.96 -3.15 -19.45
C LYS A 49 2.66 -2.35 -19.40
N GLU A 50 1.55 -3.01 -19.10
CA GLU A 50 0.36 -2.39 -18.53
C GLU A 50 0.39 -2.52 -17.00
N TYR A 51 0.61 -1.40 -16.33
CA TYR A 51 0.66 -1.35 -14.87
C TYR A 51 -0.06 -0.12 -14.34
N PHE A 52 -0.40 -0.14 -13.05
CA PHE A 52 -1.09 0.94 -12.37
C PHE A 52 -0.33 2.26 -12.49
N HIS A 53 -1.08 3.36 -12.68
CA HIS A 53 -0.52 4.68 -12.84
C HIS A 53 -1.17 5.68 -11.88
N ALA A 54 -0.49 5.91 -10.75
CA ALA A 54 -0.89 6.85 -9.72
C ALA A 54 -1.26 8.23 -10.28
N GLY A 55 -0.46 8.78 -11.22
CA GLY A 55 -0.73 10.09 -11.82
C GLY A 55 -2.05 10.17 -12.61
N ARG A 56 -2.46 9.10 -13.30
CA ARG A 56 -3.74 9.06 -14.02
C ARG A 56 -4.90 8.88 -13.05
N THR A 57 -4.79 7.96 -12.10
CA THR A 57 -5.78 7.79 -11.04
C THR A 57 -5.99 9.10 -10.27
N ARG A 58 -4.90 9.79 -9.91
CA ARG A 58 -4.94 11.08 -9.23
C ARG A 58 -5.67 12.17 -10.02
N THR A 59 -5.41 12.24 -11.33
CA THR A 59 -6.07 13.21 -12.21
C THR A 59 -7.59 12.97 -12.28
N LEU A 60 -8.04 11.72 -12.20
CA LEU A 60 -9.44 11.37 -12.37
C LEU A 60 -10.23 11.38 -11.06
N HIS A 61 -9.59 10.99 -9.95
CA HIS A 61 -10.26 10.71 -8.68
C HIS A 61 -9.73 11.53 -7.50
N GLY A 62 -8.80 12.45 -7.75
CA GLY A 62 -8.18 13.28 -6.71
C GLY A 62 -7.06 12.56 -5.95
N LEU A 63 -6.61 13.14 -4.84
CA LEU A 63 -5.46 12.66 -4.06
C LEU A 63 -5.76 11.38 -3.26
N HIS A 64 -7.04 11.16 -2.93
CA HIS A 64 -7.50 10.09 -2.04
C HIS A 64 -8.62 9.27 -2.69
N PRO A 65 -8.33 8.41 -3.68
CA PRO A 65 -9.34 7.57 -4.29
C PRO A 65 -10.01 6.65 -3.25
N THR A 66 -11.33 6.52 -3.31
CA THR A 66 -12.12 5.76 -2.34
C THR A 66 -13.19 4.92 -3.04
N LYS A 67 -14.12 4.35 -2.28
CA LYS A 67 -15.21 3.53 -2.81
C LYS A 67 -15.91 4.20 -4.00
N GLY A 68 -16.02 3.48 -5.11
CA GLY A 68 -16.59 3.98 -6.36
C GLY A 68 -15.56 4.43 -7.40
N ASP A 69 -14.30 4.61 -6.99
CA ASP A 69 -13.21 5.01 -7.88
C ASP A 69 -12.52 3.80 -8.52
N PHE A 70 -11.55 4.10 -9.39
CA PHE A 70 -10.83 3.12 -10.19
C PHE A 70 -9.31 3.32 -10.14
N LEU A 71 -8.57 2.22 -10.14
CA LEU A 71 -7.14 2.20 -10.40
C LEU A 71 -6.92 2.08 -11.91
N TRP A 72 -6.24 3.06 -12.52
CA TRP A 72 -6.04 3.15 -13.97
C TRP A 72 -4.64 2.74 -14.39
N SER A 73 -4.52 2.07 -15.54
CA SER A 73 -3.22 1.72 -16.12
C SER A 73 -2.53 2.89 -16.81
N ALA A 74 -1.21 2.81 -16.94
CA ALA A 74 -0.39 3.81 -17.61
C ALA A 74 -0.72 3.96 -19.11
N PRO A 75 -0.45 5.14 -19.70
CA PRO A 75 -0.37 5.28 -21.15
C PRO A 75 0.63 4.26 -21.72
N PRO A 76 0.35 3.68 -22.91
CA PRO A 76 -0.68 4.07 -23.86
C PRO A 76 -2.00 3.27 -23.73
N ARG A 77 -2.17 2.47 -22.67
CA ARG A 77 -3.30 1.55 -22.53
C ARG A 77 -4.48 2.18 -21.81
N GLU A 78 -4.23 2.86 -20.69
CA GLU A 78 -5.20 3.72 -19.99
C GLU A 78 -6.57 3.06 -19.75
N ARG A 79 -6.56 1.86 -19.18
CA ARG A 79 -7.75 1.07 -18.85
C ARG A 79 -7.90 0.99 -17.33
N ALA A 80 -9.13 0.92 -16.85
CA ALA A 80 -9.38 0.63 -15.44
C ALA A 80 -8.98 -0.82 -15.16
N MET A 81 -8.08 -1.02 -14.20
CA MET A 81 -7.56 -2.32 -13.79
C MET A 81 -8.38 -2.89 -12.64
N MET A 82 -8.69 -2.06 -11.65
CA MET A 82 -9.46 -2.43 -10.47
C MET A 82 -10.46 -1.34 -10.09
N PHE A 83 -11.56 -1.74 -9.48
CA PHE A 83 -12.62 -0.89 -8.93
C PHE A 83 -12.63 -0.98 -7.41
N ILE A 84 -12.72 0.16 -6.72
CA ILE A 84 -12.78 0.19 -5.24
C ILE A 84 -14.22 -0.09 -4.81
N ALA A 85 -14.51 -1.37 -4.51
CA ALA A 85 -15.85 -1.83 -4.16
C ALA A 85 -16.26 -1.44 -2.73
N ALA A 86 -15.28 -1.38 -1.82
CA ALA A 86 -15.45 -0.92 -0.46
C ALA A 86 -14.16 -0.25 0.04
N ASP A 87 -14.33 0.75 0.90
CA ASP A 87 -13.28 1.40 1.66
C ASP A 87 -13.94 1.87 2.96
N THR A 88 -13.56 1.28 4.09
CA THR A 88 -14.15 1.62 5.40
C THR A 88 -13.33 2.63 6.18
N ALA A 89 -12.06 2.84 5.79
CA ALA A 89 -11.14 3.76 6.47
C ALA A 89 -11.14 5.15 5.83
N GLY A 90 -11.30 5.25 4.50
CA GLY A 90 -11.33 6.53 3.77
C GLY A 90 -9.99 7.25 3.69
N ALA A 91 -8.88 6.54 3.91
CA ALA A 91 -7.54 7.12 4.06
C ALA A 91 -6.55 6.56 3.02
N ASN A 92 -6.91 6.55 1.74
CA ASN A 92 -5.99 6.13 0.68
C ASN A 92 -5.24 7.34 0.10
N ASP A 93 -4.08 7.09 -0.49
CA ASP A 93 -3.23 8.13 -1.08
C ASP A 93 -2.62 7.68 -2.42
N VAL A 94 -2.59 8.63 -3.36
CA VAL A 94 -1.82 8.54 -4.62
C VAL A 94 -0.96 9.78 -4.84
N LEU A 95 -0.68 10.56 -3.79
CA LEU A 95 0.17 11.75 -3.84
C LEU A 95 1.63 11.39 -3.59
N PHE A 96 1.89 10.61 -2.54
CA PHE A 96 3.25 10.27 -2.12
C PHE A 96 3.78 9.05 -2.88
N PRO A 97 5.08 9.03 -3.20
CA PRO A 97 5.71 7.81 -3.67
C PRO A 97 5.91 6.83 -2.52
N ARG A 98 6.23 5.59 -2.87
CA ARG A 98 6.72 4.57 -1.93
C ARG A 98 8.02 4.99 -1.24
N CYS A 99 8.23 4.56 0.00
CA CYS A 99 9.51 4.76 0.67
C CYS A 99 10.64 3.91 0.03
N SER A 100 11.89 4.38 0.18
CA SER A 100 13.08 3.75 -0.40
C SER A 100 14.28 3.85 0.54
N ALA A 101 15.31 3.02 0.34
CA ALA A 101 16.56 3.10 1.11
C ALA A 101 17.16 4.52 1.11
N ASN A 102 17.16 5.20 -0.04
CA ASN A 102 17.66 6.56 -0.16
C ASN A 102 16.86 7.57 0.69
N LEU A 103 15.54 7.40 0.81
CA LEU A 103 14.72 8.25 1.70
C LEU A 103 15.21 8.13 3.15
N TYR A 104 15.40 6.90 3.62
CA TYR A 104 15.85 6.64 4.99
C TYR A 104 17.26 7.15 5.26
N GLU A 105 18.17 7.00 4.31
CA GLU A 105 19.53 7.52 4.48
C GLU A 105 19.57 9.06 4.42
N SER A 106 18.95 9.66 3.41
CA SER A 106 19.06 11.11 3.16
C SER A 106 18.26 11.97 4.14
N VAL A 107 17.10 11.50 4.61
CA VAL A 107 16.23 12.28 5.52
C VAL A 107 16.46 11.91 6.98
N TYR A 108 16.72 10.63 7.26
CA TYR A 108 16.72 10.10 8.62
C TYR A 108 18.09 9.57 9.07
N GLY A 109 19.09 9.52 8.18
CA GLY A 109 20.44 9.05 8.50
C GLY A 109 20.56 7.52 8.67
N TYR A 110 19.54 6.75 8.29
CA TYR A 110 19.55 5.30 8.39
C TYR A 110 20.05 4.67 7.09
N CYS A 111 21.30 4.18 7.09
CA CYS A 111 21.87 3.45 5.95
C CYS A 111 21.31 2.02 5.80
N THR A 112 20.51 1.55 6.75
CA THR A 112 19.82 0.26 6.69
C THR A 112 18.45 0.39 7.34
N HIS A 113 17.40 0.26 6.53
CA HIS A 113 16.01 0.34 6.98
C HIS A 113 15.09 -0.43 6.04
N THR A 114 14.04 -1.05 6.58
CA THR A 114 12.96 -1.65 5.79
C THR A 114 12.27 -0.56 4.96
N ASN A 115 12.02 -0.84 3.68
CA ASN A 115 11.38 0.12 2.78
C ASN A 115 10.52 -0.58 1.71
N CYS A 116 9.47 0.11 1.25
CA CYS A 116 8.50 -0.44 0.31
C CYS A 116 9.10 -0.75 -1.05
N GLN A 117 10.06 0.05 -1.55
CA GLN A 117 10.74 -0.23 -2.82
C GLN A 117 11.38 -1.63 -2.83
N ASP A 118 12.17 -1.96 -1.81
CA ASP A 118 12.88 -3.25 -1.74
C ASP A 118 11.91 -4.41 -1.47
N ILE A 119 10.90 -4.19 -0.62
CA ILE A 119 9.87 -5.22 -0.36
C ILE A 119 9.07 -5.50 -1.63
N GLN A 120 8.64 -4.48 -2.37
CA GLN A 120 7.90 -4.64 -3.63
C GLN A 120 8.75 -5.40 -4.66
N ALA A 121 10.01 -5.00 -4.83
CA ALA A 121 10.93 -5.65 -5.76
C ALA A 121 11.07 -7.15 -5.48
N GLU A 122 11.23 -7.54 -4.21
CA GLU A 122 11.34 -8.95 -3.82
C GLU A 122 9.98 -9.67 -3.90
N SER A 123 8.86 -8.98 -3.64
CA SER A 123 7.52 -9.56 -3.72
C SER A 123 7.13 -9.97 -5.14
N GLN A 124 7.53 -9.17 -6.14
CA GLN A 124 7.17 -9.39 -7.55
C GLN A 124 8.16 -10.29 -8.31
N ARG A 125 9.33 -10.55 -7.73
CA ARG A 125 10.40 -11.33 -8.36
C ARG A 125 10.03 -12.79 -8.61
N GLU A 126 9.06 -13.34 -7.88
CA GLU A 126 8.43 -14.65 -8.16
C GLU A 126 7.89 -14.75 -9.60
N TYR A 127 7.58 -13.61 -10.22
CA TYR A 127 7.07 -13.50 -11.59
C TYR A 127 8.14 -13.04 -12.59
N GLY A 128 9.40 -13.02 -12.16
CA GLY A 128 10.57 -12.59 -12.94
C GLY A 128 10.61 -11.08 -13.22
N LEU A 129 9.84 -10.28 -12.49
CA LEU A 129 9.94 -8.83 -12.50
C LEU A 129 11.20 -8.37 -11.75
N THR A 130 11.68 -7.18 -12.09
CA THR A 130 12.92 -6.61 -11.56
C THR A 130 12.64 -5.42 -10.65
N PRO A 131 13.62 -4.95 -9.85
CA PRO A 131 13.44 -3.73 -9.05
C PRO A 131 13.03 -2.49 -9.85
N ASP A 132 13.41 -2.42 -11.13
CA ASP A 132 13.08 -1.33 -12.05
C ASP A 132 11.62 -1.35 -12.53
N ASP A 133 10.92 -2.48 -12.34
CA ASP A 133 9.50 -2.61 -12.69
C ASP A 133 8.58 -2.09 -11.57
N VAL A 134 9.10 -1.83 -10.36
CA VAL A 134 8.34 -1.20 -9.27
C VAL A 134 7.98 0.24 -9.66
N HIS A 135 6.71 0.59 -9.55
CA HIS A 135 6.18 1.91 -9.92
C HIS A 135 5.53 2.60 -8.71
N ASP A 136 5.11 3.85 -8.90
CA ASP A 136 4.44 4.61 -7.83
C ASP A 136 3.26 3.82 -7.26
N SER A 137 3.19 3.78 -5.94
CA SER A 137 2.25 2.98 -5.18
C SER A 137 0.87 3.63 -5.12
N PHE A 138 -0.14 2.80 -4.99
CA PHE A 138 -1.37 3.19 -4.32
C PHE A 138 -1.13 2.93 -2.82
N ASN A 139 -1.21 3.96 -1.98
CA ASN A 139 -0.90 3.86 -0.56
C ASN A 139 -2.21 3.69 0.21
N LEU A 140 -2.47 2.49 0.72
CA LEU A 140 -3.65 2.14 1.49
C LEU A 140 -3.49 2.58 2.93
N PHE A 141 -4.53 3.20 3.49
CA PHE A 141 -4.57 3.65 4.89
C PHE A 141 -3.52 4.72 5.25
N MET A 142 -2.90 5.36 4.25
CA MET A 142 -1.94 6.43 4.43
C MET A 142 -2.66 7.78 4.50
N GLU A 143 -2.77 8.34 5.71
CA GLU A 143 -3.44 9.62 5.91
C GLU A 143 -2.50 10.79 5.54
N THR A 144 -2.83 11.49 4.45
CA THR A 144 -2.01 12.56 3.87
C THR A 144 -2.85 13.79 3.57
N GLY A 145 -2.19 14.91 3.29
CA GLY A 145 -2.85 16.14 2.86
C GLY A 145 -1.90 17.11 2.20
N VAL A 146 -2.43 18.28 1.82
CA VAL A 146 -1.67 19.39 1.25
C VAL A 146 -2.03 20.66 2.02
N ASP A 147 -1.04 21.39 2.50
CA ASP A 147 -1.25 22.64 3.24
C ASP A 147 -1.61 23.83 2.31
N ASP A 148 -1.93 24.98 2.92
CA ASP A 148 -2.28 26.20 2.18
C ASP A 148 -1.15 26.73 1.28
N ALA A 149 0.10 26.31 1.51
CA ALA A 149 1.26 26.65 0.69
C ALA A 149 1.51 25.63 -0.44
N GLY A 150 0.66 24.59 -0.56
CA GLY A 150 0.79 23.55 -1.56
C GLY A 150 1.81 22.46 -1.20
N ARG A 151 2.24 22.37 0.06
CA ARG A 151 3.22 21.37 0.52
C ARG A 151 2.48 20.13 1.01
N PRO A 152 2.89 18.93 0.57
CA PRO A 152 2.27 17.70 1.02
C PRO A 152 2.76 17.34 2.42
N TYR A 153 1.89 16.72 3.23
CA TYR A 153 2.24 16.21 4.56
C TYR A 153 1.63 14.82 4.79
N ILE A 154 2.25 14.08 5.70
CA ILE A 154 1.77 12.79 6.21
C ILE A 154 1.37 13.01 7.67
N THR A 155 0.24 12.45 8.09
CA THR A 155 -0.20 12.45 9.48
C THR A 155 -0.42 11.03 9.98
N ARG A 156 -0.70 10.90 11.28
CA ARG A 156 -1.13 9.63 11.87
C ARG A 156 -2.45 9.23 11.25
N GLN A 157 -2.58 7.95 10.96
CA GLN A 157 -3.82 7.41 10.45
C GLN A 157 -4.72 6.89 11.57
N THR A 158 -6.02 6.80 11.27
CA THR A 158 -7.09 6.50 12.23
C THR A 158 -7.78 5.15 12.00
N SER A 159 -7.25 4.29 11.10
CA SER A 159 -7.87 2.99 10.83
C SER A 159 -7.83 2.06 12.04
N LYS A 160 -8.85 1.20 12.14
CA LYS A 160 -9.14 0.33 13.28
C LYS A 160 -9.09 -1.14 12.88
N PRO A 161 -9.04 -2.08 13.85
CA PRO A 161 -9.24 -3.49 13.59
C PRO A 161 -10.49 -3.76 12.73
N GLY A 162 -10.33 -4.49 11.63
CA GLY A 162 -11.39 -4.83 10.68
C GLY A 162 -11.66 -3.80 9.58
N ASP A 163 -11.02 -2.62 9.63
CA ASP A 163 -11.08 -1.69 8.51
C ASP A 163 -10.43 -2.30 7.28
N HIS A 164 -11.04 -2.13 6.11
CA HIS A 164 -10.57 -2.76 4.88
C HIS A 164 -10.86 -1.96 3.62
N VAL A 165 -10.09 -2.28 2.59
CA VAL A 165 -10.34 -1.88 1.20
C VAL A 165 -10.54 -3.14 0.36
N ASP A 166 -11.60 -3.12 -0.46
CA ASP A 166 -11.91 -4.18 -1.41
C ASP A 166 -11.69 -3.69 -2.84
N PHE A 167 -10.74 -4.29 -3.55
CA PHE A 167 -10.51 -4.06 -4.96
C PHE A 167 -11.12 -5.17 -5.81
N LEU A 168 -12.12 -4.85 -6.62
CA LEU A 168 -12.68 -5.75 -7.63
C LEU A 168 -11.86 -5.67 -8.93
N ALA A 169 -11.30 -6.79 -9.37
CA ALA A 169 -10.46 -6.85 -10.56
C ALA A 169 -11.31 -6.82 -11.85
N LEU A 170 -11.04 -5.86 -12.73
CA LEU A 170 -11.75 -5.66 -14.02
C LEU A 170 -11.05 -6.37 -15.20
N MET A 171 -9.84 -6.83 -14.96
CA MET A 171 -9.02 -7.68 -15.82
C MET A 171 -8.22 -8.63 -14.91
N ASP A 172 -7.55 -9.62 -15.49
CA ASP A 172 -6.59 -10.42 -14.73
C ASP A 172 -5.38 -9.57 -14.37
N VAL A 173 -5.07 -9.47 -13.09
CA VAL A 173 -3.97 -8.67 -12.57
C VAL A 173 -3.02 -9.48 -11.72
N LEU A 174 -1.76 -9.06 -11.70
CA LEU A 174 -0.83 -9.36 -10.64
C LEU A 174 -0.88 -8.21 -9.62
N ALA A 175 -1.52 -8.47 -8.49
CA ALA A 175 -1.66 -7.53 -7.39
C ALA A 175 -0.53 -7.75 -6.37
N VAL A 176 0.17 -6.68 -5.97
CA VAL A 176 1.37 -6.79 -5.13
C VAL A 176 1.26 -5.85 -3.92
N PRO A 177 0.53 -6.26 -2.86
CA PRO A 177 0.55 -5.56 -1.58
C PRO A 177 1.81 -5.87 -0.77
N ASN A 178 2.27 -4.88 -0.01
CA ASN A 178 3.23 -5.07 1.06
C ASN A 178 2.86 -4.27 2.31
N ILE A 179 3.33 -4.75 3.47
CA ILE A 179 3.30 -3.97 4.71
C ILE A 179 4.33 -2.86 4.60
N CYS A 180 3.92 -1.60 4.75
CA CYS A 180 4.85 -0.48 4.72
C CYS A 180 5.79 -0.56 5.92
N GLY A 181 7.10 -0.48 5.65
CA GLY A 181 8.15 -0.60 6.66
C GLY A 181 8.50 0.68 7.41
N ALA A 182 7.64 1.70 7.36
CA ALA A 182 7.89 3.00 7.95
C ALA A 182 7.45 3.07 9.42
N ASP A 183 8.41 3.01 10.35
CA ASP A 183 8.22 3.10 11.81
C ASP A 183 8.93 4.30 12.46
N VAL A 184 9.72 5.06 11.69
CA VAL A 184 10.37 6.32 12.12
C VAL A 184 9.67 7.57 11.61
N MET A 185 8.49 7.42 11.00
CA MET A 185 7.61 8.50 10.55
C MET A 185 6.15 8.15 10.80
N ARG A 186 5.27 9.16 10.74
CA ARG A 186 3.85 9.04 11.18
C ARG A 186 3.00 8.05 10.38
N THR A 187 3.45 7.61 9.20
CA THR A 187 2.71 6.78 8.22
C THR A 187 1.97 5.57 8.81
N SER A 188 2.61 4.83 9.72
CA SER A 188 2.02 3.67 10.42
C SER A 188 2.02 3.86 11.93
N ASN A 189 1.84 5.10 12.39
CA ASN A 189 1.78 5.42 13.82
C ASN A 189 3.01 4.88 14.58
N PHE A 190 4.19 4.97 13.95
CA PHE A 190 5.50 4.54 14.46
C PHE A 190 5.55 3.06 14.91
N SER A 191 4.76 2.18 14.28
CA SER A 191 4.74 0.76 14.62
C SER A 191 4.35 -0.09 13.42
N LEU A 192 5.08 -1.19 13.21
CA LEU A 192 4.80 -2.13 12.13
C LEU A 192 3.89 -3.26 12.64
N LYS A 193 2.78 -3.47 11.96
CA LYS A 193 1.75 -4.46 12.32
C LYS A 193 1.38 -5.30 11.09
N PRO A 194 0.90 -6.54 11.28
CA PRO A 194 0.44 -7.36 10.17
C PRO A 194 -0.90 -6.87 9.60
N ALA A 195 -1.22 -7.33 8.40
CA ALA A 195 -2.53 -7.15 7.79
C ALA A 195 -3.07 -8.48 7.24
N ARG A 196 -4.39 -8.64 7.21
CA ARG A 196 -5.04 -9.81 6.60
C ARG A 196 -5.30 -9.55 5.13
N ILE A 197 -4.91 -10.50 4.29
CA ILE A 197 -5.09 -10.44 2.84
C ILE A 197 -5.99 -11.60 2.42
N SER A 198 -7.07 -11.28 1.71
CA SER A 198 -8.00 -12.29 1.22
C SER A 198 -8.33 -12.08 -0.27
N ILE A 199 -8.47 -13.16 -1.02
CA ILE A 199 -9.06 -13.13 -2.37
C ILE A 199 -10.43 -13.78 -2.27
N LEU A 200 -11.46 -13.08 -2.75
CA LEU A 200 -12.84 -13.54 -2.73
C LEU A 200 -13.41 -13.61 -4.15
N GLN A 201 -14.36 -14.51 -4.37
CA GLN A 201 -15.18 -14.49 -5.57
C GLN A 201 -16.22 -13.36 -5.47
N ALA A 202 -16.24 -12.45 -6.45
CA ALA A 202 -17.26 -11.39 -6.49
C ALA A 202 -18.65 -11.99 -6.70
N THR A 203 -19.64 -11.40 -6.05
CA THR A 203 -21.06 -11.72 -6.29
C THR A 203 -21.58 -10.96 -7.52
N GLU A 204 -22.74 -11.36 -8.04
CA GLU A 204 -23.41 -10.63 -9.12
C GLU A 204 -23.68 -9.17 -8.75
N ALA A 205 -24.07 -8.90 -7.50
CA ALA A 205 -24.28 -7.54 -6.99
C ALA A 205 -23.00 -6.70 -6.97
N ASP A 206 -21.84 -7.31 -6.70
CA ASP A 206 -20.55 -6.61 -6.74
C ASP A 206 -20.18 -6.23 -8.19
N LEU A 207 -20.47 -7.11 -9.14
CA LEU A 207 -20.22 -6.88 -10.57
C LEU A 207 -21.16 -5.81 -11.13
N ASP A 208 -22.44 -5.85 -10.76
CA ASP A 208 -23.46 -4.88 -11.19
C ASP A 208 -23.23 -3.49 -10.60
N ALA A 209 -22.52 -3.39 -9.48
CA ALA A 209 -22.17 -2.11 -8.87
C ALA A 209 -21.08 -1.36 -9.65
N VAL A 210 -20.35 -2.02 -10.56
CA VAL A 210 -19.31 -1.39 -11.36
C VAL A 210 -19.94 -0.50 -12.44
N PRO A 211 -19.65 0.80 -12.47
CA PRO A 211 -20.11 1.67 -13.55
C PRO A 211 -19.65 1.19 -14.92
N VAL A 212 -20.52 1.29 -15.93
CA VAL A 212 -20.15 0.97 -17.32
C VAL A 212 -19.06 1.94 -17.78
N LEU A 213 -17.87 1.41 -18.07
CA LEU A 213 -16.76 2.19 -18.59
C LEU A 213 -16.78 2.23 -20.12
N PRO A 214 -16.68 3.42 -20.74
CA PRO A 214 -16.55 3.51 -22.18
C PRO A 214 -15.20 2.95 -22.63
N VAL A 215 -15.22 2.17 -23.72
CA VAL A 215 -14.02 1.70 -24.40
C VAL A 215 -13.76 2.61 -25.59
N TRP A 216 -12.60 3.26 -25.60
CA TRP A 216 -12.24 4.25 -26.61
C TRP A 216 -11.32 3.64 -27.67
N ARG A 217 -11.51 4.03 -28.93
CA ARG A 217 -10.63 3.62 -30.04
C ARG A 217 -9.17 4.07 -29.86
N THR A 218 -8.92 5.00 -28.95
CA THR A 218 -7.60 5.53 -28.64
C THR A 218 -6.88 4.79 -27.52
N GLN A 219 -7.55 3.87 -26.80
CA GLN A 219 -6.88 2.95 -25.88
C GLN A 219 -6.10 1.93 -26.71
N ARG A 220 -4.78 2.09 -26.74
CA ARG A 220 -3.93 1.36 -27.68
C ARG A 220 -3.63 -0.04 -27.15
N THR A 221 -3.52 -0.97 -28.08
CA THR A 221 -3.01 -2.31 -27.86
C THR A 221 -1.66 -2.48 -28.57
N VAL A 222 -0.95 -3.58 -28.29
CA VAL A 222 0.31 -3.90 -28.99
C VAL A 222 0.13 -3.93 -30.51
N ALA A 223 -1.04 -4.35 -31.00
CA ALA A 223 -1.36 -4.38 -32.42
C ALA A 223 -1.35 -2.98 -33.08
N ASP A 224 -1.61 -1.92 -32.31
CA ASP A 224 -1.64 -0.53 -32.79
C ASP A 224 -0.25 0.13 -32.84
N PHE A 225 0.77 -0.48 -32.22
CA PHE A 225 2.09 0.13 -32.13
C PHE A 225 2.88 -0.07 -33.42
N ARG A 226 3.62 0.97 -33.83
CA ARG A 226 4.60 0.84 -34.94
C ARG A 226 5.78 -0.06 -34.56
N GLN A 227 6.16 -0.05 -33.28
CA GLN A 227 7.12 -0.99 -32.69
C GLN A 227 6.33 -2.04 -31.91
N GLN A 228 6.00 -3.15 -32.57
CA GLN A 228 5.24 -4.24 -31.97
C GLN A 228 6.12 -5.19 -31.15
N ARG A 229 7.44 -5.21 -31.41
CA ARG A 229 8.38 -6.03 -30.66
C ARG A 229 8.79 -5.29 -29.40
N ILE A 230 7.92 -5.35 -28.39
CA ILE A 230 8.22 -4.86 -27.05
C ILE A 230 9.21 -5.84 -26.44
N LYS A 231 10.45 -5.38 -26.20
CA LYS A 231 11.56 -6.22 -25.68
C LYS A 231 11.28 -6.84 -24.30
N ALA A 232 10.20 -6.41 -23.67
CA ALA A 232 9.89 -6.60 -22.28
C ALA A 232 8.36 -6.78 -22.12
N ASP A 233 7.67 -7.30 -23.13
CA ASP A 233 6.27 -7.73 -23.00
C ASP A 233 6.26 -9.26 -22.91
N ARG A 234 5.62 -9.78 -21.86
CA ARG A 234 5.37 -11.19 -21.64
C ARG A 234 4.26 -11.34 -20.60
N GLU A 235 3.54 -12.44 -20.70
CA GLU A 235 2.71 -12.93 -19.60
C GLU A 235 3.58 -13.17 -18.37
N LEU A 236 3.07 -12.76 -17.22
CA LEU A 236 3.66 -13.05 -15.93
C LEU A 236 3.30 -14.49 -15.54
N ARG A 237 4.32 -15.27 -15.21
CA ARG A 237 4.17 -16.67 -14.81
C ARG A 237 4.88 -16.87 -13.49
N ARG A 238 4.16 -17.49 -12.56
CA ARG A 238 4.67 -17.82 -11.24
C ARG A 238 5.79 -18.85 -11.33
N ASP A 239 6.94 -18.55 -10.71
CA ASP A 239 7.95 -19.56 -10.39
C ASP A 239 7.57 -20.26 -9.09
N SER A 240 7.10 -21.51 -9.20
CA SER A 240 6.67 -22.29 -8.03
C SER A 240 7.81 -22.71 -7.10
N THR A 241 9.07 -22.52 -7.51
CA THR A 241 10.26 -22.83 -6.71
C THR A 241 10.82 -21.63 -5.96
N TYR A 242 10.29 -20.44 -6.25
CA TYR A 242 10.73 -19.20 -5.65
C TYR A 242 10.43 -19.13 -4.14
N VAL A 243 11.42 -18.66 -3.39
CA VAL A 243 11.31 -18.35 -1.96
C VAL A 243 11.86 -16.94 -1.77
N ALA A 244 11.04 -16.06 -1.20
CA ALA A 244 11.42 -14.66 -1.00
C ALA A 244 12.47 -14.51 0.11
N GLU A 245 13.44 -13.64 -0.12
CA GLU A 245 14.50 -13.24 0.82
C GLU A 245 14.45 -11.72 1.02
N PHE A 246 13.56 -11.25 1.91
CA PHE A 246 13.42 -9.84 2.22
C PHE A 246 14.61 -9.32 3.05
N VAL A 247 15.20 -8.19 2.62
CA VAL A 247 16.45 -7.63 3.15
C VAL A 247 16.44 -7.43 4.67
N ASN A 248 15.30 -7.06 5.26
CA ASN A 248 15.16 -6.69 6.67
C ASN A 248 14.00 -7.44 7.36
N ALA A 249 13.75 -8.70 6.98
CA ALA A 249 12.71 -9.54 7.61
C ALA A 249 13.28 -10.90 8.10
N PRO A 250 12.69 -11.54 9.12
CA PRO A 250 11.54 -11.06 9.90
C PRO A 250 11.91 -9.89 10.82
N ILE A 251 10.97 -8.96 10.99
CA ILE A 251 11.09 -7.85 11.94
C ILE A 251 11.15 -8.42 13.36
N ARG A 252 12.08 -7.90 14.17
CA ARG A 252 12.25 -8.30 15.57
C ARG A 252 11.92 -7.12 16.48
N THR A 253 10.95 -7.33 17.36
CA THR A 253 10.55 -6.34 18.36
C THR A 253 11.11 -6.74 19.72
N THR A 254 11.63 -5.79 20.48
CA THR A 254 12.06 -5.97 21.86
C THR A 254 11.33 -4.95 22.73
N THR A 255 10.67 -5.40 23.79
CA THR A 255 10.07 -4.51 24.78
C THR A 255 11.16 -3.89 25.63
N VAL A 256 11.08 -2.56 25.79
CA VAL A 256 11.97 -1.81 26.66
C VAL A 256 11.12 -1.22 27.79
N GLU A 257 11.45 -1.57 29.03
CA GLU A 257 10.83 -0.99 30.21
C GLU A 257 11.40 0.41 30.44
N VAL A 258 10.52 1.41 30.51
CA VAL A 258 10.87 2.81 30.79
C VAL A 258 10.20 3.20 32.10
N PRO A 259 10.93 3.24 33.23
CA PRO A 259 10.36 3.69 34.48
C PRO A 259 10.09 5.20 34.41
N LEU A 260 8.88 5.60 34.78
CA LEU A 260 8.47 7.00 34.87
C LEU A 260 8.27 7.38 36.34
N ASP A 261 8.75 8.56 36.73
CA ASP A 261 8.36 9.17 38.01
C ASP A 261 6.96 9.81 37.95
N GLU A 262 6.50 10.38 39.07
CA GLU A 262 5.15 10.97 39.14
C GLU A 262 4.96 12.16 38.18
N ASP A 263 5.99 12.97 37.97
CA ASP A 263 5.94 14.13 37.08
C ASP A 263 5.97 13.69 35.61
N GLU A 264 6.80 12.69 35.28
CA GLU A 264 6.88 12.09 33.95
C GLU A 264 5.58 11.36 33.57
N GLN A 265 4.96 10.63 34.51
CA GLN A 265 3.67 9.98 34.28
C GLN A 265 2.56 11.02 34.05
N ALA A 266 2.54 12.10 34.82
CA ALA A 266 1.59 13.18 34.62
C ALA A 266 1.76 13.85 33.25
N LEU A 267 3.01 14.00 32.79
CA LEU A 267 3.30 14.51 31.44
C LEU A 267 2.84 13.55 30.35
N LEU A 268 3.07 12.24 30.51
CA LEU A 268 2.55 11.23 29.59
C LEU A 268 1.01 11.29 29.51
N ASP A 269 0.32 11.35 30.65
CA ASP A 269 -1.14 11.45 30.69
C ASP A 269 -1.68 12.72 30.01
N GLN A 270 -0.92 13.82 30.06
CA GLN A 270 -1.26 15.07 29.38
C GLN A 270 -1.06 14.98 27.85
N LEU A 271 0.02 14.32 27.40
CA LEU A 271 0.43 14.32 25.99
C LEU A 271 -0.12 13.12 25.21
N LYS A 272 -0.53 12.04 25.89
CA LYS A 272 -0.94 10.81 25.22
C LYS A 272 -2.16 11.00 24.34
N ARG A 273 -2.05 10.48 23.12
CA ARG A 273 -3.12 10.43 22.12
C ARG A 273 -4.09 9.30 22.44
N SER A 274 -4.89 9.47 23.49
CA SER A 274 -5.91 8.48 23.91
C SER A 274 -7.00 8.25 22.87
N ASP A 275 -7.07 9.11 21.83
CA ASP A 275 -7.88 8.90 20.63
C ASP A 275 -7.35 7.77 19.73
N LEU A 276 -6.05 7.44 19.83
CA LEU A 276 -5.36 6.46 18.99
C LEU A 276 -4.78 5.27 19.76
N TYR A 277 -4.47 5.45 21.05
CA TYR A 277 -3.76 4.45 21.84
C TYR A 277 -4.49 4.17 23.15
N ASP A 278 -4.78 2.89 23.39
CA ASP A 278 -5.27 2.37 24.67
C ASP A 278 -4.12 1.90 25.58
N ASP A 279 -2.87 1.93 25.08
CA ASP A 279 -1.65 1.46 25.73
C ASP A 279 -0.67 2.63 25.92
N ASP A 280 -0.22 2.82 27.17
CA ASP A 280 0.74 3.87 27.53
C ASP A 280 2.09 3.67 26.83
N GLY A 281 2.49 2.43 26.53
CA GLY A 281 3.73 2.15 25.78
C GLY A 281 3.68 2.65 24.34
N ALA A 282 2.57 2.42 23.64
CA ALA A 282 2.32 2.91 22.30
C ALA A 282 2.21 4.44 22.26
N ALA A 283 1.54 5.04 23.26
CA ALA A 283 1.49 6.49 23.40
C ALA A 283 2.88 7.09 23.64
N LEU A 284 3.69 6.49 24.52
CA LEU A 284 5.05 6.95 24.78
C LEU A 284 5.94 6.82 23.54
N ARG A 285 5.85 5.71 22.80
CA ARG A 285 6.56 5.52 21.52
C ARG A 285 6.19 6.64 20.54
N ASP A 286 4.91 6.92 20.40
CA ASP A 286 4.41 7.96 19.51
C ASP A 286 4.93 9.36 19.86
N ILE A 287 4.94 9.71 21.15
CA ILE A 287 5.49 10.98 21.65
C ILE A 287 6.98 11.06 21.33
N LEU A 288 7.74 10.02 21.66
CA LEU A 288 9.20 9.97 21.44
C LEU A 288 9.57 10.13 19.96
N PHE A 289 8.94 9.34 19.08
CA PHE A 289 9.27 9.39 17.66
C PHE A 289 8.72 10.64 16.98
N SER A 290 7.64 11.25 17.48
CA SER A 290 7.18 12.56 17.00
C SER A 290 8.20 13.65 17.29
N TRP A 291 8.70 13.70 18.52
CA TRP A 291 9.76 14.64 18.89
C TRP A 291 11.02 14.40 18.05
N TRP A 292 11.44 13.14 17.90
CA TRP A 292 12.63 12.80 17.11
C TRP A 292 12.47 13.18 15.62
N GLU A 293 11.32 12.87 15.01
CA GLU A 293 11.02 13.22 13.61
C GLU A 293 11.08 14.74 13.39
N GLU A 294 10.48 15.52 14.29
CA GLU A 294 10.52 16.99 14.25
C GLU A 294 11.96 17.54 14.37
N GLU A 295 12.76 16.98 15.28
CA GLU A 295 14.17 17.36 15.44
C GLU A 295 15.05 16.98 14.24
N GLN A 296 14.76 15.88 13.53
CA GLN A 296 15.49 15.52 12.31
C GLN A 296 15.10 16.41 11.14
N LEU A 297 13.80 16.68 10.94
CA LEU A 297 13.31 17.50 9.83
C LEU A 297 13.70 18.98 9.96
N ALA A 298 14.12 19.43 11.15
CA ALA A 298 14.60 20.79 11.39
C ALA A 298 16.08 21.03 11.04
N ARG A 299 16.86 19.98 10.73
CA ARG A 299 18.30 20.05 10.42
C ARG A 299 18.57 20.27 8.94
#